data_AF-X1M0A9-F1
#
_entry.id   AF-X1M0A9-F1
#
_cell.length_a   1.000
_cell.length_b   1.000
_cell.length_c   1.000
_cell.angle_alpha   90.00
_cell.angle_beta   90.00
_cell.angle_gamma   90.00
#
_symmetry.space_group_name_H-M   'P 1'
#
loop_
_entity.id
_entity.type
_entity.pdbx_description
1 polymer ?
#
loop_
_entity_poly.entity_id
_entity_poly.type
_entity_poly.pdbx_seq_one_letter_code
_entity_poly.pdbx_strand_id
1 'polypeptide(L)'
;WVQNYLIKSPRESDFVKIKPESLNQVVLIIHDNKQNLKKGILNYIKWGESQGFHNRRTMKNRQRWYDLGVREPYQILFPKRMGEKFYVYFNNEEVYSDQTLYEIAIDTKRAMVITLSFLNSTLGRLFYELAGYELTGSVTVAELSEFLAGRLLTINPDKISNEDCKKLKEIFKKLCITPIDTIYNEIGAKKPETVSLNEIKPLRYKLDNFFYDFLNLSNQQKVDTYKAVVDLLNSR
;
A
#
# COMPACT_ATOMS: atom_id res chain seq x y z
N TRP A 1 15.58 17.87 7.90
CA TRP A 1 14.71 17.35 8.96
C TRP A 1 13.44 16.89 8.26
N VAL A 2 13.24 15.59 8.11
CA VAL A 2 11.95 15.09 7.62
C VAL A 2 11.01 15.26 8.80
N GLN A 3 10.00 16.12 8.64
CA GLN A 3 8.92 16.24 9.61
C GLN A 3 8.32 14.83 9.78
N ASN A 4 7.85 14.45 10.98
CA ASN A 4 7.25 13.13 11.23
C ASN A 4 5.93 12.95 10.45
N TYR A 5 5.94 13.02 9.12
CA TYR A 5 4.75 13.00 8.29
C TYR A 5 4.01 11.67 8.47
N LEU A 6 2.69 11.77 8.44
CA LEU A 6 1.79 10.65 8.63
C LEU A 6 0.89 10.54 7.40
N ILE A 7 0.88 9.37 6.76
CA ILE A 7 -0.18 9.00 5.83
C ILE A 7 -1.28 8.27 6.60
N LYS A 8 -2.44 8.90 6.74
CA LYS A 8 -3.56 8.34 7.51
C LYS A 8 -4.52 7.56 6.64
N SER A 9 -4.66 7.96 5.38
CA SER A 9 -5.47 7.26 4.40
C SER A 9 -4.70 7.13 3.09
N PRO A 10 -4.88 6.00 2.38
CA PRO A 10 -4.40 5.90 1.01
C PRO A 10 -4.83 7.04 0.08
N ARG A 11 -5.98 7.66 0.35
CA ARG A 11 -6.51 8.77 -0.48
C ARG A 11 -5.62 10.02 -0.46
N GLU A 12 -4.65 10.10 0.45
CA GLU A 12 -3.72 11.22 0.55
C GLU A 12 -2.55 11.14 -0.45
N SER A 13 -2.43 10.04 -1.20
CA SER A 13 -1.40 9.89 -2.22
C SER A 13 -1.97 9.42 -3.55
N ASP A 14 -1.75 10.23 -4.59
CA ASP A 14 -2.09 9.91 -5.98
C ASP A 14 -0.97 9.19 -6.72
N PHE A 15 0.15 8.88 -6.07
CA PHE A 15 1.31 8.23 -6.70
C PHE A 15 1.77 7.03 -5.89
N VAL A 16 2.36 6.03 -6.56
CA VAL A 16 2.96 4.88 -5.88
C VAL A 16 4.10 5.29 -4.97
N LYS A 17 4.95 6.25 -5.37
CA LYS A 17 5.95 6.84 -4.48
C LYS A 17 5.29 7.92 -3.61
N ILE A 18 5.34 7.74 -2.29
CA ILE A 18 4.84 8.74 -1.36
C ILE A 18 5.72 9.98 -1.39
N LYS A 19 5.06 11.13 -1.42
CA LYS A 19 5.65 12.46 -1.37
C LYS A 19 5.24 13.11 -0.05
N PRO A 20 6.13 13.26 0.93
CA PRO A 20 5.78 13.83 2.24
C PRO A 20 5.14 15.21 2.14
N GLU A 21 5.53 16.00 1.15
CA GLU A 21 4.98 17.33 0.88
C GLU A 21 3.50 17.34 0.49
N SER A 22 2.92 16.20 0.09
CA SER A 22 1.48 16.08 -0.19
C SER A 22 0.67 15.64 1.03
N LEU A 23 1.33 15.29 2.15
CA LEU A 23 0.67 14.81 3.36
C LEU A 23 0.32 15.97 4.27
N ASN A 24 -0.89 15.92 4.85
CA ASN A 24 -1.43 17.02 5.65
C ASN A 24 -1.20 16.84 7.15
N GLN A 25 -0.65 15.70 7.56
CA GLN A 25 -0.54 15.32 8.96
C GLN A 25 0.88 14.94 9.34
N VAL A 26 1.18 15.16 10.61
CA VAL A 26 2.44 14.74 11.24
C VAL A 26 2.10 14.07 12.57
N VAL A 27 2.91 13.11 12.98
CA VAL A 27 2.82 12.45 14.28
C VAL A 27 3.78 13.08 15.28
N LEU A 28 3.24 13.51 16.42
CA LEU A 28 4.04 13.98 17.54
C LEU A 28 4.57 12.79 18.33
N ILE A 29 5.89 12.56 18.28
CA ILE A 29 6.55 11.45 18.96
C ILE A 29 7.29 11.98 20.19
N ILE A 30 7.03 11.38 21.34
CA ILE A 30 7.51 11.86 22.64
C ILE A 30 7.98 10.66 23.45
N HIS A 31 9.28 10.60 23.74
CA HIS A 31 9.87 9.55 24.59
C HIS A 31 10.27 10.09 25.97
N ASP A 32 10.30 11.41 26.14
CA ASP A 32 10.70 12.05 27.39
C ASP A 32 9.59 12.06 28.43
N ASN A 33 10.00 12.10 29.70
CA ASN A 33 9.09 12.33 30.81
C ASN A 33 8.55 13.77 30.80
N LYS A 34 7.31 13.95 31.25
CA LYS A 34 6.61 15.27 31.30
C LYS A 34 7.44 16.42 31.89
N GLN A 35 8.29 16.12 32.89
CA GLN A 35 9.12 17.10 33.58
C GLN A 35 10.15 17.77 32.65
N ASN A 36 10.55 17.06 31.59
CA ASN A 36 11.55 17.51 30.62
C ASN A 36 10.92 18.12 29.35
N LEU A 37 9.59 18.11 29.25
CA LEU A 37 8.89 18.56 28.04
C LEU A 37 8.74 20.08 28.00
N LYS A 38 8.87 20.65 26.80
CA LYS A 38 8.53 22.05 26.53
C LYS A 38 7.06 22.33 26.84
N LYS A 39 6.76 23.55 27.31
CA LYS A 39 5.42 23.99 27.74
C LYS A 39 4.30 23.67 26.74
N GLY A 40 4.53 23.90 25.45
CA GLY A 40 3.54 23.62 24.40
C GLY A 40 3.14 22.14 24.31
N ILE A 41 4.13 21.25 24.34
CA ILE A 41 3.91 19.80 24.31
C ILE A 41 3.20 19.33 25.59
N LEU A 42 3.65 19.84 26.75
CA LEU A 42 3.03 19.53 28.03
C LEU A 42 1.55 19.96 28.08
N ASN A 43 1.23 21.13 27.55
CA ASN A 43 -0.15 21.62 27.45
C ASN A 43 -1.00 20.73 26.55
N TYR A 44 -0.47 20.26 25.43
CA TYR A 44 -1.18 19.34 24.54
C TYR A 44 -1.48 17.99 25.21
N ILE A 45 -0.51 17.43 25.94
CA ILE A 45 -0.72 16.21 26.75
C ILE A 45 -1.79 16.45 27.82
N LYS A 46 -1.69 17.55 28.58
CA LYS A 46 -2.68 17.89 29.63
C LYS A 46 -4.08 18.09 29.07
N TRP A 47 -4.21 18.66 27.87
CA TRP A 47 -5.49 18.73 27.17
C TRP A 47 -6.02 17.32 26.86
N GLY A 48 -5.21 16.41 26.30
CA GLY A 48 -5.63 15.03 26.08
C GLY A 48 -6.02 14.30 27.39
N GLU A 49 -5.40 14.66 28.51
CA GLU A 49 -5.75 14.17 29.83
C GLU A 49 -7.10 14.69 30.30
N SER A 50 -7.41 15.98 30.08
CA SER A 50 -8.74 16.53 30.38
C SER A 50 -9.84 15.93 29.51
N GLN A 51 -9.49 15.42 28.32
CA GLN A 51 -10.41 14.64 27.47
C GLN A 51 -10.55 13.15 27.90
N GLY A 52 -9.81 12.71 28.92
CA GLY A 52 -9.85 11.33 29.41
C GLY A 52 -9.14 10.31 28.52
N PHE A 53 -8.32 10.72 27.55
CA PHE A 53 -7.65 9.79 26.62
C PHE A 53 -6.70 8.82 27.33
N HIS A 54 -6.02 9.28 28.38
CA HIS A 54 -5.16 8.47 29.25
C HIS A 54 -5.90 7.33 29.96
N ASN A 55 -7.21 7.45 30.18
CA ASN A 55 -8.03 6.44 30.86
C ASN A 55 -8.57 5.35 29.92
N ARG A 56 -8.35 5.48 28.60
CA ARG A 56 -8.79 4.48 27.62
C ARG A 56 -8.12 3.13 27.88
N ARG A 57 -8.83 2.03 27.59
CA ARG A 57 -8.39 0.66 27.88
C ARG A 57 -6.96 0.33 27.41
N THR A 58 -6.56 0.82 26.24
CA THR A 58 -5.23 0.59 25.64
C THR A 58 -4.12 1.50 26.19
N MET A 59 -4.50 2.54 26.93
CA MET A 59 -3.60 3.60 27.41
C MET A 59 -3.42 3.59 28.94
N LYS A 60 -4.46 3.20 29.69
CA LYS A 60 -4.51 3.31 31.17
C LYS A 60 -3.36 2.61 31.92
N ASN A 61 -2.78 1.57 31.33
CA ASN A 61 -1.70 0.80 31.95
C ASN A 61 -0.29 1.24 31.48
N ARG A 62 -0.19 2.22 30.58
CA ARG A 62 1.10 2.71 30.07
C ARG A 62 1.71 3.69 31.08
N GLN A 63 3.01 3.52 31.38
CA GLN A 63 3.76 4.47 32.22
C GLN A 63 3.71 5.89 31.66
N ARG A 64 3.88 6.04 30.34
CA ARG A 64 3.64 7.26 29.58
C ARG A 64 2.59 6.97 28.52
N TRP A 65 1.34 7.36 28.77
CA TRP A 65 0.22 7.06 27.85
C TRP A 65 0.37 7.70 26.46
N TYR A 66 1.13 8.79 26.35
CA TYR A 66 1.41 9.53 25.12
C TYR A 66 2.65 9.02 24.36
N ASP A 67 3.41 8.09 24.93
CA ASP A 67 4.60 7.52 24.29
C ASP A 67 4.18 6.38 23.36
N LEU A 68 4.54 6.50 22.08
CA LEU A 68 4.27 5.50 21.05
C LEU A 68 5.34 4.39 21.00
N GLY A 69 6.40 4.51 21.80
CA GLY A 69 7.55 3.62 21.74
C GLY A 69 8.37 3.83 20.47
N VAL A 70 9.32 2.93 20.22
CA VAL A 70 10.11 2.94 18.98
C VAL A 70 9.21 2.53 17.81
N ARG A 71 9.13 3.38 16.80
CA ARG A 71 8.39 3.13 15.56
C ARG A 71 9.31 3.48 14.41
N GLU A 72 9.73 2.47 13.66
CA GLU A 72 10.51 2.63 12.44
C GLU A 72 9.59 2.34 11.25
N PRO A 73 9.33 3.32 10.38
CA PRO A 73 8.52 3.11 9.19
C PRO A 73 9.18 2.13 8.23
N TYR A 74 8.39 1.21 7.65
CA TYR A 74 8.92 0.29 6.63
C TYR A 74 8.70 0.77 5.20
N GLN A 75 9.40 0.11 4.27
CA GLN A 75 9.59 0.57 2.89
C GLN A 75 8.32 0.45 2.03
N ILE A 76 7.38 -0.40 2.43
CA ILE A 76 6.17 -0.70 1.67
C ILE A 76 4.95 -0.47 2.56
N LEU A 77 4.00 0.34 2.08
CA LEU A 77 2.70 0.49 2.74
C LEU A 77 1.62 -0.20 1.92
N PHE A 78 1.05 -1.25 2.50
CA PHE A 78 0.04 -2.10 1.91
C PHE A 78 -1.35 -1.72 2.43
N PRO A 79 -2.26 -1.22 1.58
CA PRO A 79 -3.60 -0.86 2.00
C PRO A 79 -4.38 -2.05 2.54
N LYS A 80 -4.94 -1.89 3.73
CA LYS A 80 -5.87 -2.84 4.33
C LYS A 80 -7.17 -2.99 3.52
N ARG A 81 -7.58 -1.92 2.84
CA ARG A 81 -8.82 -1.85 2.04
C ARG A 81 -8.50 -1.29 0.66
N MET A 82 -8.99 -1.94 -0.38
CA MET A 82 -8.88 -1.46 -1.76
C MET A 82 -10.22 -1.52 -2.48
N GLY A 83 -10.60 -0.37 -3.04
CA GLY A 83 -11.71 -0.24 -3.98
C GLY A 83 -11.21 -0.38 -5.41
N GLU A 84 -11.76 0.41 -6.34
CA GLU A 84 -11.37 0.36 -7.76
C GLU A 84 -9.92 0.81 -8.03
N LYS A 85 -9.42 1.77 -7.26
CA LYS A 85 -8.00 2.19 -7.34
C LYS A 85 -7.11 1.08 -6.80
N PHE A 86 -6.00 0.84 -7.50
CA PHE A 86 -5.04 -0.19 -7.14
C PHE A 86 -3.66 0.39 -6.89
N TYR A 87 -3.14 0.16 -5.69
CA TYR A 87 -1.87 0.72 -5.28
C TYR A 87 -1.30 -0.04 -4.09
N VAL A 88 0.02 -0.20 -4.10
CA VAL A 88 0.82 -0.53 -2.92
C VAL A 88 1.98 0.46 -2.92
N TYR A 89 2.11 1.21 -1.84
CA TYR A 89 2.95 2.40 -1.83
C TYR A 89 4.42 2.09 -1.54
N PHE A 90 5.29 2.84 -2.21
CA PHE A 90 6.70 2.93 -1.90
C PHE A 90 6.96 4.07 -0.91
N ASN A 91 7.30 3.71 0.32
CA ASN A 91 7.62 4.63 1.41
C ASN A 91 9.12 4.97 1.45
N ASN A 92 9.60 5.65 0.42
CA ASN A 92 11.02 6.01 0.31
C ASN A 92 11.49 7.01 1.36
N GLU A 93 10.57 7.81 1.88
CA GLU A 93 10.86 8.94 2.78
C GLU A 93 10.53 8.61 4.24
N GLU A 94 10.29 7.32 4.54
CA GLU A 94 10.03 6.80 5.89
C GLU A 94 8.92 7.59 6.61
N VAL A 95 7.79 7.82 5.91
CA VAL A 95 6.61 8.43 6.53
C VAL A 95 5.94 7.42 7.45
N TYR A 96 5.39 7.89 8.56
CA TYR A 96 4.58 7.06 9.45
C TYR A 96 3.26 6.71 8.77
N SER A 97 2.71 5.55 9.10
CA SER A 97 1.40 5.10 8.62
C SER A 97 0.40 4.94 9.77
N ASP A 98 -0.88 5.18 9.46
CA ASP A 98 -2.00 4.75 10.28
C ASP A 98 -2.31 3.26 10.07
N GLN A 99 -3.09 2.66 10.97
CA GLN A 99 -3.52 1.26 10.93
C GLN A 99 -4.29 0.84 9.65
N THR A 100 -4.65 1.78 8.79
CA THR A 100 -5.26 1.50 7.47
C THR A 100 -4.25 0.99 6.44
N LEU A 101 -2.96 1.05 6.75
CA LEU A 101 -1.85 0.65 5.91
C LEU A 101 -0.93 -0.29 6.71
N TYR A 102 -0.86 -1.56 6.29
CA TYR A 102 0.15 -2.48 6.82
C TYR A 102 1.53 -2.09 6.31
N GLU A 103 2.54 -2.26 7.15
CA GLU A 103 3.93 -1.95 6.83
C GLU A 103 4.66 -3.26 6.53
N ILE A 104 5.26 -3.39 5.34
CA ILE A 104 6.03 -4.58 4.95
C ILE A 104 7.51 -4.24 4.95
N ALA A 105 8.26 -4.89 5.85
CA ALA A 105 9.71 -4.81 5.92
C ALA A 105 10.35 -5.70 4.85
N ILE A 106 11.32 -5.17 4.11
CA ILE A 106 12.08 -5.91 3.10
C ILE A 106 13.58 -5.65 3.25
N ASP A 107 14.36 -6.72 3.32
CA ASP A 107 15.79 -6.67 3.66
C ASP A 107 16.67 -6.02 2.58
N THR A 108 16.26 -6.05 1.31
CA THR A 108 17.08 -5.54 0.21
C THR A 108 16.30 -4.66 -0.75
N LYS A 109 16.98 -3.63 -1.28
CA LYS A 109 16.44 -2.77 -2.34
C LYS A 109 16.01 -3.57 -3.59
N ARG A 110 16.69 -4.68 -3.89
CA ARG A 110 16.33 -5.60 -4.97
C ARG A 110 14.96 -6.22 -4.71
N ALA A 111 14.81 -6.90 -3.57
CA ALA A 111 13.57 -7.56 -3.20
C ALA A 111 12.43 -6.54 -3.13
N MET A 112 12.67 -5.37 -2.53
CA MET A 112 11.67 -4.31 -2.40
C MET A 112 11.12 -3.88 -3.77
N VAL A 113 11.98 -3.60 -4.76
CA VAL A 113 11.52 -3.20 -6.10
C VAL A 113 10.71 -4.32 -6.76
N ILE A 114 11.16 -5.57 -6.64
CA ILE A 114 10.48 -6.72 -7.25
C ILE A 114 9.11 -6.94 -6.59
N THR A 115 9.06 -6.99 -5.26
CA THR A 115 7.84 -7.18 -4.47
C THR A 115 6.86 -6.05 -4.71
N LEU A 116 7.27 -4.78 -4.64
CA LEU A 116 6.40 -3.64 -4.94
C LEU A 116 5.84 -3.68 -6.36
N SER A 117 6.68 -4.02 -7.34
CA SER A 117 6.25 -4.12 -8.73
C SER A 117 5.23 -5.24 -8.90
N PHE A 118 5.46 -6.40 -8.27
CA PHE A 118 4.51 -7.53 -8.30
C PHE A 118 3.19 -7.18 -7.62
N LEU A 119 3.25 -6.60 -6.43
CA LEU A 119 2.07 -6.19 -5.68
C LEU A 119 1.28 -5.06 -6.34
N ASN A 120 1.88 -4.30 -7.26
CA ASN A 120 1.21 -3.33 -8.13
C ASN A 120 0.90 -3.90 -9.53
N SER A 121 1.11 -5.19 -9.80
CA SER A 121 0.73 -5.87 -11.06
C SER A 121 -0.72 -6.39 -11.01
N THR A 122 -1.33 -6.68 -12.15
CA THR A 122 -2.67 -7.27 -12.21
C THR A 122 -2.75 -8.63 -11.51
N LEU A 123 -1.65 -9.40 -11.45
CA LEU A 123 -1.58 -10.63 -10.64
C LEU A 123 -1.62 -10.33 -9.13
N GLY A 124 -0.87 -9.31 -8.70
CA GLY A 124 -0.92 -8.84 -7.31
C GLY A 124 -2.34 -8.40 -6.93
N ARG A 125 -3.03 -7.72 -7.86
CA ARG A 125 -4.44 -7.36 -7.69
C ARG A 125 -5.33 -8.59 -7.59
N LEU A 126 -5.20 -9.54 -8.53
CA LEU A 126 -5.97 -10.77 -8.55
C LEU A 126 -5.84 -11.52 -7.22
N PHE A 127 -4.62 -11.67 -6.71
CA PHE A 127 -4.41 -12.34 -5.42
C PHE A 127 -5.03 -11.58 -4.25
N TYR A 128 -4.98 -10.25 -4.27
CA TYR A 128 -5.66 -9.44 -3.26
C TYR A 128 -7.18 -9.66 -3.29
N GLU A 129 -7.79 -9.66 -4.48
CA GLU A 129 -9.23 -9.89 -4.65
C GLU A 129 -9.64 -11.28 -4.16
N LEU A 130 -8.88 -12.31 -4.53
CA LEU A 130 -9.18 -13.69 -4.15
C LEU A 130 -9.02 -13.96 -2.65
N ALA A 131 -8.11 -13.24 -1.98
CA ALA A 131 -7.85 -13.42 -0.55
C ALA A 131 -8.72 -12.51 0.33
N GLY A 132 -9.15 -11.36 -0.21
CA GLY A 132 -9.95 -10.38 0.51
C GLY A 132 -11.36 -10.87 0.78
N TYR A 133 -11.98 -10.33 1.82
CA TYR A 133 -13.41 -10.47 2.04
C TYR A 133 -14.11 -9.15 1.75
N GLU A 134 -15.32 -9.26 1.22
CA GLU A 134 -16.18 -8.12 0.98
C GLU A 134 -16.71 -7.57 2.29
N LEU A 135 -16.66 -6.25 2.43
CA LEU A 135 -17.40 -5.56 3.47
C LEU A 135 -18.82 -5.31 2.95
N THR A 136 -19.80 -6.02 3.51
CA THR A 136 -21.20 -5.81 3.17
C THR A 136 -21.65 -4.41 3.62
N GLY A 137 -22.16 -3.59 2.69
CA GLY A 137 -22.63 -2.22 2.98
C GLY A 137 -22.47 -1.23 1.82
N SER A 138 -22.42 0.07 2.14
CA SER A 138 -22.42 1.17 1.15
C SER A 138 -21.10 1.40 0.40
N VAL A 139 -20.08 0.57 0.64
CA VAL A 139 -18.72 0.79 0.09
C VAL A 139 -18.21 -0.50 -0.53
N THR A 140 -18.10 -0.51 -1.86
CA THR A 140 -17.59 -1.63 -2.67
C THR A 140 -16.06 -1.76 -2.55
N VAL A 141 -15.59 -2.26 -1.41
CA VAL A 141 -14.17 -2.49 -1.11
C VAL A 141 -13.95 -3.91 -0.61
N ALA A 142 -12.85 -4.54 -1.02
CA ALA A 142 -12.35 -5.71 -0.33
C ALA A 142 -11.43 -5.27 0.81
N GLU A 143 -11.58 -5.92 1.96
CA GLU A 143 -10.68 -5.79 3.10
C GLU A 143 -9.85 -7.05 3.24
N LEU A 144 -8.56 -6.86 3.56
CA LEU A 144 -7.65 -7.95 3.89
C LEU A 144 -7.20 -7.78 5.35
N SER A 145 -7.42 -8.80 6.17
CA SER A 145 -6.87 -8.80 7.54
C SER A 145 -5.34 -8.93 7.48
N GLU A 146 -4.64 -8.49 8.54
CA GLU A 146 -3.18 -8.63 8.64
C GLU A 146 -2.74 -10.09 8.47
N PHE A 147 -3.50 -11.01 9.06
CA PHE A 147 -3.26 -12.46 8.96
C PHE A 147 -3.31 -12.98 7.51
N LEU A 148 -4.25 -12.48 6.70
CA LEU A 148 -4.39 -12.85 5.30
C LEU A 148 -3.36 -12.12 4.42
N ALA A 149 -3.08 -10.85 4.72
CA ALA A 149 -2.04 -10.07 4.05
C ALA A 149 -0.67 -10.75 4.17
N GLY A 150 -0.33 -11.28 5.35
CA GLY A 150 0.90 -12.05 5.56
C GLY A 150 0.96 -13.41 4.85
N ARG A 151 -0.14 -13.85 4.22
CA ARG A 151 -0.25 -15.10 3.44
C ARG A 151 -0.48 -14.87 1.96
N LEU A 152 -0.54 -13.61 1.53
CA LEU A 152 -0.77 -13.27 0.13
C LEU A 152 0.37 -13.85 -0.72
N LEU A 153 0.01 -14.53 -1.80
CA LEU A 153 1.00 -15.05 -2.73
C LEU A 153 1.79 -13.89 -3.34
N THR A 154 3.11 -14.06 -3.40
CA THR A 154 4.03 -13.10 -4.00
C THR A 154 5.11 -13.81 -4.79
N ILE A 155 5.85 -13.05 -5.59
CA ILE A 155 6.98 -13.57 -6.34
C ILE A 155 8.19 -13.75 -5.44
N ASN A 156 8.94 -14.84 -5.64
CA ASN A 156 10.24 -15.00 -4.99
C ASN A 156 11.27 -14.08 -5.70
N PRO A 157 11.80 -13.03 -5.02
CA PRO A 157 12.69 -12.06 -5.65
C PRO A 157 14.03 -12.63 -6.09
N ASP A 158 14.45 -13.75 -5.50
CA ASP A 158 15.71 -14.43 -5.84
C ASP A 158 15.63 -15.20 -7.15
N LYS A 159 14.41 -15.45 -7.65
CA LYS A 159 14.18 -16.12 -8.94
C LYS A 159 14.20 -15.17 -10.13
N ILE A 160 14.09 -13.87 -9.91
CA ILE A 160 14.22 -12.85 -10.97
C ILE A 160 15.70 -12.65 -11.29
N SER A 161 16.09 -12.73 -12.57
CA SER A 161 17.48 -12.53 -12.98
C SER A 161 17.98 -11.09 -12.73
N ASN A 162 19.30 -10.88 -12.71
CA ASN A 162 19.86 -9.53 -12.57
C ASN A 162 19.43 -8.60 -13.71
N GLU A 163 19.31 -9.15 -14.93
CA GLU A 163 18.91 -8.39 -16.10
C GLU A 163 17.42 -8.02 -16.05
N ASP A 164 16.57 -8.96 -15.65
CA ASP A 164 15.15 -8.70 -15.49
C ASP A 164 14.88 -7.73 -14.34
N CYS A 165 15.67 -7.80 -13.25
CA CYS A 165 15.63 -6.81 -12.20
C CYS A 165 15.98 -5.39 -12.71
N LYS A 166 16.94 -5.25 -13.64
CA LYS A 166 17.23 -3.95 -14.29
C LYS A 166 16.04 -3.47 -15.13
N LYS A 167 15.44 -4.34 -15.94
CA LYS A 167 14.23 -4.02 -16.73
C LYS A 167 13.08 -3.57 -15.82
N LEU A 168 12.84 -4.31 -14.74
CA LEU A 168 11.77 -4.03 -13.78
C LEU A 168 12.01 -2.71 -13.02
N LYS A 169 13.25 -2.38 -12.68
CA LYS A 169 13.60 -1.07 -12.09
C LYS A 169 13.18 0.09 -12.99
N GLU A 170 13.34 -0.02 -14.31
CA GLU A 170 12.91 1.03 -15.23
C GLU A 170 11.39 1.14 -15.33
N ILE A 171 10.67 0.01 -15.26
CA ILE A 171 9.20 0.02 -15.18
C ILE A 171 8.76 0.67 -13.85
N PHE A 172 9.38 0.28 -12.74
CA PHE A 172 9.07 0.77 -11.41
C PHE A 172 9.30 2.28 -11.25
N LYS A 173 10.37 2.82 -11.84
CA LYS A 173 10.59 4.28 -11.88
C LYS A 173 9.42 5.02 -12.54
N LYS A 174 8.91 4.49 -13.66
CA LYS A 174 7.75 5.07 -14.35
C LYS A 174 6.48 4.92 -13.52
N LEU A 175 6.28 3.77 -12.89
CA LEU A 175 5.17 3.54 -11.96
C LEU A 175 5.15 4.57 -10.81
N CYS A 176 6.32 4.88 -10.23
CA CYS A 176 6.44 5.85 -9.14
C CYS A 176 6.02 7.28 -9.49
N ILE A 177 6.08 7.66 -10.77
CA ILE A 177 5.76 9.02 -11.24
C ILE A 177 4.45 9.10 -12.03
N THR A 178 3.79 7.97 -12.24
CA THR A 178 2.50 7.90 -12.93
C THR A 178 1.37 8.02 -11.91
N PRO A 179 0.37 8.90 -12.12
CA PRO A 179 -0.78 8.98 -11.25
C PRO A 179 -1.53 7.64 -11.18
N ILE A 180 -1.92 7.25 -9.98
CA ILE A 180 -2.72 6.06 -9.68
C ILE A 180 -4.12 6.26 -10.27
N ASP A 181 -4.55 5.30 -11.08
CA ASP A 181 -5.88 5.28 -11.66
C ASP A 181 -6.69 4.06 -11.15
N THR A 182 -7.95 3.97 -11.55
CA THR A 182 -8.76 2.78 -11.32
C THR A 182 -8.29 1.63 -12.21
N ILE A 183 -8.46 0.40 -11.73
CA ILE A 183 -8.19 -0.80 -12.54
C ILE A 183 -8.97 -0.77 -13.86
N TYR A 184 -10.22 -0.33 -13.85
CA TYR A 184 -11.02 -0.21 -15.07
C TYR A 184 -10.38 0.71 -16.10
N ASN A 185 -9.84 1.85 -15.68
CA ASN A 185 -9.16 2.78 -16.57
C ASN A 185 -7.79 2.27 -17.02
N GLU A 186 -7.05 1.56 -16.16
CA GLU A 186 -5.77 0.95 -16.53
C GLU A 186 -5.91 -0.20 -17.51
N ILE A 187 -6.97 -1.01 -17.39
CA ILE A 187 -7.30 -2.13 -18.30
C ILE A 187 -8.04 -1.64 -19.54
N GLY A 188 -8.78 -0.53 -19.45
CA GLY A 188 -9.61 -0.02 -20.54
C GLY A 188 -10.98 -0.71 -20.66
N ALA A 189 -11.43 -1.42 -19.63
CA ALA A 189 -12.69 -2.16 -19.65
C ALA A 189 -13.38 -2.16 -18.28
N LYS A 190 -14.72 -2.03 -18.28
CA LYS A 190 -15.57 -2.21 -17.09
C LYS A 190 -16.30 -3.55 -17.07
N LYS A 191 -16.30 -4.29 -18.18
CA LYS A 191 -16.92 -5.61 -18.28
C LYS A 191 -15.88 -6.63 -18.74
N PRO A 192 -15.89 -7.86 -18.20
CA PRO A 192 -14.90 -8.88 -18.58
C PRO A 192 -14.90 -9.18 -20.08
N GLU A 193 -16.07 -9.22 -20.71
CA GLU A 193 -16.21 -9.50 -22.14
C GLU A 193 -15.61 -8.43 -23.06
N THR A 194 -15.43 -7.20 -22.58
CA THR A 194 -14.86 -6.09 -23.37
C THR A 194 -13.36 -5.91 -23.17
N VAL A 195 -12.70 -6.76 -22.38
CA VAL A 195 -11.24 -6.70 -22.16
C VAL A 195 -10.49 -7.00 -23.46
N SER A 196 -9.59 -6.10 -23.84
CA SER A 196 -8.73 -6.21 -25.02
C SER A 196 -7.32 -5.76 -24.66
N LEU A 197 -6.30 -6.53 -25.06
CA LEU A 197 -4.89 -6.19 -24.80
C LEU A 197 -4.47 -4.84 -25.40
N ASN A 198 -5.14 -4.40 -26.47
CA ASN A 198 -4.84 -3.13 -27.15
C ASN A 198 -5.33 -1.90 -26.37
N GLU A 199 -6.31 -2.08 -25.47
CA GLU A 199 -6.90 -1.00 -24.67
C GLU A 199 -6.17 -0.80 -23.33
N ILE A 200 -5.30 -1.74 -22.96
CA ILE A 200 -4.56 -1.69 -21.70
C ILE A 200 -3.52 -0.57 -21.77
N LYS A 201 -3.48 0.28 -20.74
CA LYS A 201 -2.50 1.37 -20.68
C LYS A 201 -1.07 0.83 -20.86
N PRO A 202 -0.21 1.49 -21.64
CA PRO A 202 1.12 0.96 -21.97
C PRO A 202 1.98 0.59 -20.76
N LEU A 203 1.92 1.37 -19.68
CA LEU A 203 2.68 1.08 -18.46
C LEU A 203 2.14 -0.15 -17.72
N ARG A 204 0.81 -0.27 -17.61
CA ARG A 204 0.11 -1.42 -17.02
C ARG A 204 0.44 -2.69 -17.80
N TYR A 205 0.28 -2.67 -19.12
CA TYR A 205 0.63 -3.78 -20.00
C TYR A 205 2.10 -4.19 -19.83
N LYS A 206 3.03 -3.23 -19.81
CA LYS A 206 4.46 -3.51 -19.65
C LYS A 206 4.80 -4.14 -18.29
N LEU A 207 4.18 -3.65 -17.20
CA LEU A 207 4.39 -4.19 -15.86
C LEU A 207 3.86 -5.61 -15.74
N ASP A 208 2.64 -5.85 -16.21
CA ASP A 208 2.01 -7.15 -16.09
C ASP A 208 2.66 -8.17 -17.01
N ASN A 209 2.97 -7.79 -18.25
CA ASN A 209 3.59 -8.70 -19.21
C ASN A 209 4.97 -9.17 -18.73
N PHE A 210 5.71 -8.35 -17.97
CA PHE A 210 6.94 -8.80 -17.31
C PHE A 210 6.69 -10.03 -16.41
N PHE A 211 5.66 -10.00 -15.56
CA PHE A 211 5.35 -11.12 -14.67
C PHE A 211 4.66 -12.27 -15.38
N TYR A 212 3.83 -11.99 -16.39
CA TYR A 212 3.22 -13.03 -17.22
C TYR A 212 4.28 -13.83 -17.98
N ASP A 213 5.26 -13.16 -18.58
CA ASP A 213 6.36 -13.82 -19.29
C ASP A 213 7.24 -14.60 -18.31
N PHE A 214 7.53 -14.04 -17.13
CA PHE A 214 8.25 -14.75 -16.07
C PHE A 214 7.54 -16.05 -15.62
N LEU A 215 6.20 -16.04 -15.56
CA LEU A 215 5.38 -17.19 -15.21
C LEU A 215 5.01 -18.07 -16.42
N ASN A 216 5.49 -17.74 -17.63
CA ASN A 216 5.17 -18.42 -18.89
C ASN A 216 3.66 -18.54 -19.17
N LEU A 217 2.89 -17.48 -18.89
CA LEU A 217 1.47 -17.47 -19.21
C LEU A 217 1.24 -17.38 -20.71
N SER A 218 0.28 -18.18 -21.21
CA SER A 218 -0.19 -18.08 -22.60
C SER A 218 -0.96 -16.77 -22.83
N ASN A 219 -1.07 -16.34 -24.08
CA ASN A 219 -1.86 -15.14 -24.42
C ASN A 219 -3.31 -15.21 -23.91
N GLN A 220 -3.90 -16.40 -23.89
CA GLN A 220 -5.23 -16.61 -23.33
C GLN A 220 -5.25 -16.35 -21.82
N GLN A 221 -4.30 -16.94 -21.08
CA GLN A 221 -4.19 -16.74 -19.62
C GLN A 221 -3.90 -15.26 -19.25
N LYS A 222 -3.14 -14.54 -20.08
CA LYS A 222 -2.92 -13.09 -19.91
C LYS A 222 -4.24 -12.33 -19.97
N VAL A 223 -5.05 -12.58 -21.00
CA VAL A 223 -6.38 -11.97 -21.16
C VAL A 223 -7.30 -12.37 -20.01
N ASP A 224 -7.33 -13.66 -19.66
CA ASP A 224 -8.20 -14.17 -18.60
C ASP A 224 -7.86 -13.58 -17.23
N THR A 225 -6.59 -13.27 -16.97
CA THR A 225 -6.18 -12.59 -15.73
C THR A 225 -6.82 -11.21 -15.61
N TYR A 226 -6.81 -10.42 -16.69
CA TYR A 226 -7.48 -9.11 -16.72
C TYR A 226 -9.00 -9.24 -16.56
N LYS A 227 -9.61 -10.21 -17.26
CA LYS A 227 -11.04 -10.49 -17.15
C LYS A 227 -11.45 -10.87 -15.74
N ALA A 228 -10.70 -11.76 -15.09
CA ALA A 228 -10.95 -12.21 -13.73
C ALA A 228 -10.91 -11.05 -12.73
N VAL A 229 -9.95 -10.13 -12.85
CA VAL A 229 -9.89 -8.96 -11.97
C VAL A 229 -11.10 -8.03 -12.18
N VAL A 230 -11.50 -7.77 -13.42
CA VAL A 230 -12.69 -6.96 -13.73
C VAL A 230 -13.96 -7.64 -13.21
N ASP A 231 -14.07 -8.95 -13.36
CA ASP A 231 -15.21 -9.75 -12.91
C ASP A 231 -15.35 -9.74 -11.38
N LEU A 232 -14.23 -9.98 -10.67
CA LEU A 232 -14.18 -9.91 -9.20
C LEU A 232 -14.55 -8.51 -8.69
N LEU A 233 -14.11 -7.45 -9.37
CA LEU A 233 -14.48 -6.09 -8.99
C LEU A 233 -15.97 -5.79 -9.20
N ASN A 234 -16.58 -6.34 -10.24
CA ASN A 234 -18.00 -6.19 -10.54
C ASN A 234 -18.91 -7.04 -9.65
N SER A 235 -18.39 -8.13 -9.08
CA SER A 235 -19.17 -9.10 -8.29
C SER A 235 -19.33 -8.72 -6.81
N ARG A 236 -18.76 -7.58 -6.40
CA ARG A 236 -18.77 -7.05 -5.02
C ARG A 236 -20.05 -6.30 -4.64
#